data_AF-I3IP39-F1
#
_entry.id   AF-I3IP39-F1
#
_cell.length_a   1.000
_cell.length_b   1.000
_cell.length_c   1.000
_cell.angle_alpha   90.00
_cell.angle_beta   90.00
_cell.angle_gamma   90.00
#
_symmetry.space_group_name_H-M   'P 1'
#
loop_
_entity.id
_entity.type
_entity.pdbx_description
1 polymer ?
#
loop_
_entity_poly.entity_id
_entity_poly.type
_entity_poly.pdbx_seq_one_letter_code
_entity_poly.pdbx_strand_id
1 'polypeptide(L)'
;MVLPQQNHTRKKYFVNNKDLTPCLSATFEKILLVFAGWFLGLLSPIIVDFTKRKQERQEIKTALTTELQALRFHLLAMVYLIAHKKGIYDRQLLKWIQSNMISYTGIHRDVTLLNAIESLLKLTDQELSTVAALTKKQEDSGLSLKKHTTPLLDSRISRLSVLDELSRQFIFEIRTQLFLVNEEIDQYRFYFNQTFSSSISAKNYEQIVKNINESYVNISDQARLTVDRIGDLLSKWRC
;
A
#
# COMPACT_ATOMS: atom_id res chain seq x y z
N MET A 1 -59.21 93.64 41.45
CA MET A 1 -58.03 93.88 40.60
C MET A 1 -57.45 92.51 40.28
N VAL A 2 -57.48 92.13 39.00
CA VAL A 2 -57.43 90.73 38.50
C VAL A 2 -55.98 90.35 38.16
N LEU A 3 -55.50 89.22 38.68
CA LEU A 3 -54.19 88.62 38.33
C LEU A 3 -54.31 87.78 37.05
N PRO A 4 -53.36 87.86 36.10
CA PRO A 4 -53.45 87.13 34.83
C PRO A 4 -52.89 85.70 34.93
N GLN A 5 -53.66 84.74 34.41
CA GLN A 5 -53.24 83.37 34.12
C GLN A 5 -52.21 83.36 32.97
N GLN A 6 -51.05 82.72 33.17
CA GLN A 6 -50.13 82.41 32.08
C GLN A 6 -50.34 80.98 31.59
N ASN A 7 -50.75 80.88 30.32
CA ASN A 7 -51.00 79.65 29.58
C ASN A 7 -49.68 78.95 29.19
N HIS A 8 -49.49 77.71 29.63
CA HIS A 8 -48.43 76.82 29.15
C HIS A 8 -48.77 76.28 27.76
N THR A 9 -48.11 76.80 26.72
CA THR A 9 -48.13 76.23 25.37
C THR A 9 -47.14 75.06 25.26
N ARG A 10 -47.65 73.81 25.34
CA ARG A 10 -46.89 72.61 24.97
C ARG A 10 -46.64 72.59 23.46
N LYS A 11 -45.41 72.88 23.03
CA LYS A 11 -44.94 72.59 21.66
C LYS A 11 -44.94 71.07 21.46
N LYS A 12 -45.82 70.56 20.58
CA LYS A 12 -45.77 69.18 20.09
C LYS A 12 -44.68 69.09 19.02
N TYR A 13 -43.55 68.48 19.36
CA TYR A 13 -42.54 68.10 18.38
C TYR A 13 -43.02 66.85 17.64
N PHE A 14 -43.48 67.03 16.40
CA PHE A 14 -43.67 65.92 15.48
C PHE A 14 -42.30 65.46 14.99
N VAL A 15 -41.78 64.37 15.59
CA VAL A 15 -40.59 63.70 15.09
C VAL A 15 -40.99 62.95 13.82
N ASN A 16 -40.39 63.33 12.70
CA ASN A 16 -40.65 62.76 11.39
C ASN A 16 -39.95 61.39 11.32
N ASN A 17 -40.70 60.29 11.26
CA ASN A 17 -40.19 58.90 11.30
C ASN A 17 -39.33 58.48 10.09
N LYS A 18 -39.00 59.39 9.15
CA LYS A 18 -38.24 59.06 7.94
C LYS A 18 -36.72 59.04 8.14
N ASP A 19 -36.21 59.53 9.27
CA ASP A 19 -34.76 59.62 9.54
C ASP A 19 -34.19 58.45 10.36
N LEU A 20 -35.01 57.45 10.75
CA LEU A 20 -34.55 56.29 11.54
C LEU A 20 -34.05 55.10 10.71
N THR A 21 -34.27 55.08 9.40
CA THR A 21 -33.88 53.96 8.52
C THR A 21 -32.36 53.80 8.27
N PRO A 22 -31.52 54.86 8.16
CA PRO A 22 -30.09 54.68 7.87
C PRO A 22 -29.26 54.22 9.08
N CYS A 23 -29.76 54.36 10.31
CA CYS A 23 -29.04 53.89 11.51
C CYS A 23 -29.16 52.37 11.71
N LEU A 24 -30.30 51.78 11.35
CA LEU A 24 -30.56 50.34 11.50
C LEU A 24 -29.72 49.49 10.53
N SER A 25 -29.49 49.95 9.30
CA SER A 25 -28.67 49.23 8.32
C SER A 25 -27.21 49.12 8.76
N ALA A 26 -26.62 50.20 9.27
CA ALA A 26 -25.24 50.21 9.74
C ALA A 26 -24.99 49.29 10.95
N THR A 27 -25.97 49.16 11.85
CA THR A 27 -25.88 48.19 12.97
C THR A 27 -26.02 46.76 12.52
N PHE A 28 -26.91 46.50 11.55
CA PHE A 28 -27.12 45.16 11.00
C PHE A 28 -25.88 44.66 10.24
N GLU A 29 -25.22 45.53 9.46
CA GLU A 29 -23.95 45.22 8.79
C GLU A 29 -22.85 44.80 9.77
N LYS A 30 -22.68 45.54 10.88
CA LYS A 30 -21.70 45.19 11.92
C LYS A 30 -22.02 43.85 12.58
N ILE A 31 -23.29 43.60 12.88
CA ILE A 31 -23.74 42.32 13.45
C ILE A 31 -23.45 41.17 12.46
N LEU A 32 -23.76 41.35 11.18
CA LEU A 32 -23.50 40.37 10.14
C LEU A 32 -22.00 40.06 9.98
N LEU A 33 -21.13 41.07 10.06
CA LEU A 33 -19.67 40.87 10.03
C LEU A 33 -19.17 40.07 11.25
N VAL A 34 -19.69 40.33 12.45
CA VAL A 34 -19.33 39.56 13.64
C VAL A 34 -19.81 38.11 13.54
N PHE A 35 -21.04 37.88 13.09
CA PHE A 35 -21.55 36.53 12.85
C PHE A 35 -20.77 35.79 11.76
N ALA A 36 -20.40 36.47 10.67
CA ALA A 36 -19.58 35.89 9.61
C ALA A 36 -18.19 35.50 10.13
N GLY A 37 -17.54 36.36 10.92
CA GLY A 37 -16.25 36.05 11.54
C GLY A 37 -16.32 34.87 12.50
N TRP A 38 -17.36 34.80 13.33
CA TRP A 38 -17.59 33.67 14.23
C TRP A 38 -17.83 32.37 13.47
N PHE A 39 -18.68 32.41 12.43
CA PHE A 39 -18.99 31.25 11.61
C PHE A 39 -17.77 30.74 10.84
N LEU A 40 -16.94 31.65 10.28
CA LEU A 40 -15.67 31.31 9.66
C LEU A 40 -14.68 30.70 10.66
N GLY A 41 -14.63 31.23 11.89
CA GLY A 41 -13.83 30.66 12.97
C GLY A 41 -14.25 29.23 13.34
N LEU A 42 -15.55 28.93 13.30
CA LEU A 42 -16.09 27.61 13.63
C LEU A 42 -15.89 26.60 12.49
N LEU A 43 -15.97 27.03 11.22
CA LEU A 43 -15.73 26.17 10.07
C LEU A 43 -14.25 25.90 9.78
N SER A 44 -13.34 26.80 10.19
CA SER A 44 -11.91 26.68 9.90
C SER A 44 -11.30 25.35 10.35
N PRO A 45 -11.51 24.85 11.59
CA PRO A 45 -10.98 23.57 12.03
C PRO A 45 -11.45 22.39 11.17
N ILE A 46 -12.71 22.40 10.72
CA ILE A 46 -13.29 21.32 9.91
C ILE A 46 -12.58 21.22 8.55
N ILE A 47 -12.34 22.37 7.91
CA ILE A 47 -11.66 22.45 6.62
C ILE A 47 -10.18 22.03 6.76
N VAL A 48 -9.53 22.50 7.83
CA VAL A 48 -8.13 22.15 8.12
C VAL A 48 -7.99 20.66 8.40
N ASP A 49 -8.87 20.08 9.21
CA ASP A 49 -8.84 18.65 9.52
C ASP A 49 -9.11 17.77 8.31
N PHE A 50 -10.05 18.17 7.45
CA PHE A 50 -10.29 17.49 6.18
C PHE A 50 -9.05 17.50 5.28
N THR A 51 -8.39 18.66 5.19
CA THR A 51 -7.18 18.83 4.37
C THR A 51 -6.02 18.01 4.92
N LYS A 52 -5.80 18.04 6.24
CA LYS A 52 -4.80 17.22 6.93
C LYS A 52 -5.03 15.72 6.72
N ARG A 53 -6.28 15.24 6.86
CA ARG A 53 -6.63 13.82 6.61
C ARG A 53 -6.37 13.42 5.16
N LYS A 54 -6.66 14.30 4.20
CA LYS A 54 -6.39 14.04 2.78
C LYS A 54 -4.88 13.94 2.51
N GLN A 55 -4.08 14.86 3.06
CA GLN A 55 -2.63 14.84 2.94
C GLN A 55 -2.03 13.59 3.61
N GLU A 56 -2.43 13.29 4.83
CA GLU A 56 -1.98 12.09 5.56
C GLU A 56 -2.29 10.80 4.79
N ARG A 57 -3.51 10.68 4.24
CA ARG A 57 -3.87 9.53 3.39
C ARG A 57 -2.95 9.42 2.17
N GLN A 58 -2.64 10.54 1.52
CA GLN A 58 -1.77 10.54 0.34
C GLN A 58 -0.33 10.16 0.71
N GLU A 59 0.21 10.72 1.78
CA GLU A 59 1.55 10.40 2.27
C GLU A 59 1.69 8.91 2.59
N ILE A 60 0.71 8.34 3.29
CA ILE A 60 0.70 6.91 3.62
C ILE A 60 0.61 6.06 2.35
N LYS A 61 -0.29 6.39 1.42
CA LYS A 61 -0.41 5.67 0.15
C LYS A 61 0.90 5.70 -0.65
N THR A 62 1.52 6.86 -0.79
CA THR A 62 2.79 7.01 -1.51
C THR A 62 3.90 6.20 -0.85
N ALA A 63 4.05 6.32 0.47
CA ALA A 63 5.11 5.62 1.19
C ALA A 63 4.92 4.09 1.16
N LEU A 64 3.69 3.61 1.37
CA LEU A 64 3.36 2.18 1.24
C LEU A 64 3.50 1.67 -0.19
N THR A 65 3.15 2.48 -1.20
CA THR A 65 3.34 2.11 -2.61
C THR A 65 4.79 1.79 -2.91
N THR A 66 5.72 2.63 -2.46
CA THR A 66 7.16 2.41 -2.67
C THR A 66 7.65 1.14 -2.00
N GLU A 67 7.28 0.90 -0.73
CA GLU A 67 7.66 -0.31 0.00
C GLU A 67 7.06 -1.57 -0.64
N LEU A 68 5.76 -1.56 -0.96
CA LEU A 68 5.07 -2.69 -1.57
C LEU A 68 5.58 -3.00 -2.97
N GLN A 69 5.98 -2.00 -3.76
CA GLN A 69 6.64 -2.23 -5.04
C GLN A 69 7.96 -2.96 -4.85
N ALA A 70 8.80 -2.52 -3.91
CA ALA A 70 10.07 -3.20 -3.61
C ALA A 70 9.83 -4.64 -3.14
N LEU A 71 8.85 -4.87 -2.27
CA LEU A 71 8.47 -6.20 -1.83
C LEU A 71 8.01 -7.08 -3.01
N ARG A 72 7.11 -6.56 -3.86
CA ARG A 72 6.63 -7.27 -5.06
C ARG A 72 7.78 -7.70 -5.97
N PHE A 73 8.76 -6.83 -6.19
CA PHE A 73 9.93 -7.16 -7.00
C PHE A 73 10.78 -8.27 -6.37
N HIS A 74 11.04 -8.22 -5.06
CA HIS A 74 11.81 -9.25 -4.37
C HIS A 74 11.12 -10.61 -4.39
N LEU A 75 9.80 -10.64 -4.14
CA LEU A 75 9.01 -11.87 -4.19
C LEU A 75 8.96 -12.44 -5.63
N LEU A 76 8.84 -11.57 -6.63
CA LEU A 76 8.89 -11.98 -8.03
C LEU A 76 10.25 -12.61 -8.40
N ALA A 77 11.35 -11.99 -7.98
CA ALA A 77 12.69 -12.53 -8.17
C ALA A 77 12.87 -13.87 -7.44
N MET A 78 12.29 -14.03 -6.24
CA MET A 78 12.30 -15.29 -5.51
C MET A 78 11.57 -16.40 -6.29
N VAL A 79 10.36 -16.12 -6.80
CA VAL A 79 9.60 -17.09 -7.64
C VAL A 79 10.43 -17.50 -8.85
N TYR A 80 11.03 -16.54 -9.55
CA TYR A 80 11.92 -16.82 -10.68
C TYR A 80 13.11 -17.70 -10.28
N LEU A 81 13.82 -17.36 -9.21
CA LEU A 81 14.99 -18.12 -8.75
C LEU A 81 14.64 -19.55 -8.36
N ILE A 82 13.51 -19.75 -7.66
CA ILE A 82 13.02 -21.08 -7.30
C ILE A 82 12.67 -21.87 -8.56
N ALA A 83 11.91 -21.28 -9.48
CA ALA A 83 11.51 -21.93 -10.72
C ALA A 83 12.73 -22.30 -11.59
N HIS A 84 13.68 -21.37 -11.73
CA HIS A 84 14.94 -21.58 -12.44
C HIS A 84 15.72 -22.73 -11.81
N LYS A 85 15.95 -22.70 -10.50
CA LYS A 85 16.67 -23.74 -9.74
C LYS A 85 16.06 -25.12 -9.94
N LYS A 86 14.73 -25.19 -9.89
CA LYS A 86 14.01 -26.46 -10.01
C LYS A 86 13.88 -26.96 -11.44
N GLY A 87 14.15 -26.11 -12.44
CA GLY A 87 13.76 -26.37 -13.82
C GLY A 87 12.25 -26.53 -13.96
N ILE A 88 11.46 -25.79 -13.17
CA ILE A 88 9.99 -25.80 -13.19
C ILE A 88 9.50 -24.42 -13.62
N TYR A 89 9.87 -24.03 -14.85
CA TYR A 89 9.29 -22.86 -15.49
C TYR A 89 8.70 -23.27 -16.84
N ASP A 90 7.47 -22.84 -17.07
CA ASP A 90 6.78 -22.95 -18.33
C ASP A 90 6.56 -21.56 -18.94
N ARG A 91 6.00 -21.53 -20.15
CA ARG A 91 5.70 -20.28 -20.83
C ARG A 91 4.71 -19.41 -20.03
N GLN A 92 3.79 -20.01 -19.29
CA GLN A 92 2.79 -19.28 -18.52
C GLN A 92 3.43 -18.52 -17.36
N LEU A 93 4.31 -19.16 -16.60
CA LEU A 93 5.07 -18.56 -15.51
C LEU A 93 5.95 -17.43 -16.05
N LEU A 94 6.69 -17.67 -17.13
CA LEU A 94 7.55 -16.63 -17.73
C LEU A 94 6.76 -15.40 -18.20
N LYS A 95 5.58 -15.60 -18.82
CA LYS A 95 4.68 -14.50 -19.18
C LYS A 95 4.15 -13.76 -17.95
N TRP A 96 3.78 -14.48 -16.89
CA TRP A 96 3.34 -13.88 -15.63
C TRP A 96 4.47 -13.04 -15.01
N ILE A 97 5.71 -13.54 -15.00
CA ILE A 97 6.86 -12.78 -14.51
C ILE A 97 7.10 -11.54 -15.36
N GLN A 98 7.13 -11.69 -16.69
CA GLN A 98 7.34 -10.58 -17.62
C GLN A 98 6.30 -9.46 -17.42
N SER A 99 5.01 -9.81 -17.33
CA SER A 99 3.92 -8.85 -17.10
C SER A 99 4.10 -8.09 -15.77
N ASN A 100 4.48 -8.82 -14.70
CA ASN A 100 4.77 -8.21 -13.41
C ASN A 100 5.99 -7.28 -13.45
N MET A 101 7.05 -7.65 -14.18
CA MET A 101 8.24 -6.81 -14.35
C MET A 101 7.98 -5.56 -15.20
N ILE A 102 7.16 -5.65 -16.25
CA ILE A 102 6.82 -4.50 -17.10
C ILE A 102 5.96 -3.48 -16.31
N SER A 103 5.05 -3.97 -15.48
CA SER A 103 4.17 -3.11 -14.66
C SER A 103 4.85 -2.50 -13.42
N TYR A 104 6.09 -2.91 -13.12
CA TYR A 104 6.89 -2.39 -12.02
C TYR A 104 7.44 -0.99 -12.33
N THR A 105 7.13 -0.03 -11.45
CA THR A 105 7.55 1.37 -11.56
C THR A 105 8.49 1.81 -10.45
N GLY A 106 9.06 0.86 -9.70
CA GLY A 106 9.97 1.17 -8.59
C GLY A 106 11.41 1.39 -9.06
N ILE A 107 12.29 1.67 -8.10
CA ILE A 107 13.67 2.09 -8.35
C ILE A 107 14.53 0.94 -8.91
N HIS A 108 14.23 -0.31 -8.54
CA HIS A 108 15.08 -1.48 -8.83
C HIS A 108 14.63 -2.25 -10.07
N ARG A 109 14.47 -1.58 -11.21
CA ARG A 109 14.11 -2.26 -12.45
C ARG A 109 15.32 -3.02 -13.01
N ASP A 110 15.28 -4.34 -12.92
CA ASP A 110 16.31 -5.20 -13.50
C ASP A 110 16.02 -5.49 -14.99
N VAL A 111 16.66 -4.71 -15.87
CA VAL A 111 16.54 -4.87 -17.32
C VAL A 111 17.22 -6.17 -17.79
N THR A 112 18.26 -6.63 -17.09
CA THR A 112 18.98 -7.86 -17.44
C THR A 112 18.09 -9.07 -17.25
N LEU A 113 17.41 -9.16 -16.10
CA LEU A 113 16.46 -10.24 -15.84
C LEU A 113 15.29 -10.21 -16.85
N LEU A 114 14.77 -9.03 -17.19
CA LEU A 114 13.71 -8.90 -18.18
C LEU A 114 14.15 -9.39 -19.56
N ASN A 115 15.35 -9.01 -20.01
CA ASN A 115 15.93 -9.46 -21.28
C ASN A 115 16.17 -10.98 -21.29
N ALA A 116 16.57 -11.56 -20.15
CA ALA A 116 16.76 -12.99 -20.00
C ALA A 116 15.41 -13.73 -20.15
N ILE A 117 14.36 -13.24 -19.51
CA ILE A 117 13.00 -13.78 -19.64
C ILE A 117 12.48 -13.65 -21.07
N GLU A 118 12.68 -12.51 -21.72
CA GLU A 118 12.32 -12.30 -23.12
C GLU A 118 13.04 -13.26 -24.06
N SER A 119 14.33 -13.54 -23.79
CA SER A 119 15.10 -14.51 -24.55
C SER A 119 14.57 -15.94 -24.36
N LEU A 120 14.21 -16.31 -23.12
CA LEU A 120 13.57 -17.61 -22.84
C LEU A 120 12.20 -17.74 -23.51
N LEU A 121 11.41 -16.66 -23.58
CA LEU A 121 10.10 -16.66 -24.22
C LEU A 121 10.16 -16.81 -25.75
N LYS A 122 11.29 -16.53 -26.39
CA LYS A 122 11.52 -16.76 -27.82
C LYS A 122 11.73 -18.23 -28.17
N LEU A 123 12.16 -19.05 -27.21
CA LEU A 123 12.33 -20.48 -27.39
C LEU A 123 10.99 -21.16 -27.60
N THR A 124 10.97 -22.29 -28.31
CA THR A 124 9.83 -23.21 -28.37
C THR A 124 9.64 -23.93 -27.03
N ASP A 125 8.47 -24.54 -26.80
CA ASP A 125 8.20 -25.24 -25.54
C ASP A 125 9.12 -26.47 -25.36
N GLN A 126 9.53 -27.11 -26.46
CA GLN A 126 10.48 -28.23 -26.45
C GLN A 126 11.89 -27.75 -26.06
N GLU A 127 12.36 -26.64 -26.62
CA GLU A 127 13.64 -26.04 -26.24
C GLU A 127 13.60 -25.56 -24.78
N LEU A 128 12.50 -24.96 -24.35
CA LEU A 128 12.32 -24.49 -22.97
C LEU A 128 12.44 -25.63 -21.96
N SER A 129 11.77 -26.76 -22.23
CA SER A 129 11.87 -27.96 -21.38
C SER A 129 13.29 -28.55 -21.36
N THR A 130 14.01 -28.45 -22.48
CA THR A 130 15.42 -28.87 -22.57
C THR A 130 16.31 -28.00 -21.70
N VAL A 131 16.18 -26.67 -21.78
CA VAL A 131 16.92 -25.73 -20.93
C VAL A 131 16.58 -25.98 -19.46
N ALA A 132 15.30 -26.14 -19.12
CA ALA A 132 14.88 -26.39 -17.74
C ALA A 132 15.49 -27.70 -17.17
N ALA A 133 15.56 -28.76 -17.98
CA ALA A 133 16.20 -30.02 -17.61
C ALA A 133 17.72 -29.90 -17.43
N LEU A 134 18.39 -29.06 -18.22
CA LEU A 134 19.81 -28.77 -18.08
C LEU A 134 20.10 -27.99 -16.79
N THR A 135 19.31 -26.96 -16.51
CA THR A 135 19.46 -26.15 -15.29
C THR A 135 19.32 -26.99 -14.03
N LYS A 136 18.32 -27.89 -13.99
CA LYS A 136 18.11 -28.80 -12.86
C LYS A 136 19.30 -29.72 -12.58
N LYS A 137 20.09 -30.09 -13.59
CA LYS A 137 21.23 -31.01 -13.47
C LYS A 137 22.51 -30.33 -12.99
N GLN A 138 22.66 -29.02 -13.18
CA GLN A 138 23.90 -28.31 -12.90
C GLN A 138 24.07 -27.90 -11.43
N GLU A 139 23.09 -28.17 -10.59
CA GLU A 139 22.86 -27.34 -9.41
C GLU A 139 22.73 -28.16 -8.12
N ASP A 140 23.86 -28.65 -7.61
CA ASP A 140 23.95 -29.40 -6.34
C ASP A 140 23.85 -28.54 -5.07
N SER A 141 23.75 -27.21 -5.21
CA SER A 141 23.68 -26.27 -4.07
C SER A 141 22.25 -25.83 -3.73
N GLY A 142 21.94 -25.70 -2.43
CA GLY A 142 20.66 -25.10 -2.00
C GLY A 142 20.57 -23.60 -2.31
N LEU A 143 19.35 -23.06 -2.42
CA LEU A 143 19.15 -21.61 -2.53
C LEU A 143 19.30 -20.95 -1.16
N SER A 144 19.95 -19.79 -1.11
CA SER A 144 19.93 -18.95 0.08
C SER A 144 18.68 -18.07 0.08
N LEU A 145 17.55 -18.64 0.54
CA LEU A 145 16.30 -17.89 0.66
C LEU A 145 16.38 -16.93 1.85
N LYS A 146 16.03 -15.66 1.59
CA LYS A 146 16.06 -14.57 2.58
C LYS A 146 14.63 -14.21 2.97
N LYS A 147 14.41 -13.96 4.25
CA LYS A 147 13.17 -13.39 4.75
C LYS A 147 12.99 -11.97 4.21
N HIS A 148 11.74 -11.59 4.07
CA HIS A 148 11.34 -10.25 3.65
C HIS A 148 10.52 -9.58 4.75
N THR A 149 10.72 -8.28 4.90
CA THR A 149 10.05 -7.45 5.92
C THR A 149 9.46 -6.22 5.26
N THR A 150 8.46 -5.63 5.91
CA THR A 150 7.86 -4.35 5.52
C THR A 150 7.91 -3.36 6.71
N PRO A 151 9.09 -2.82 7.04
CA PRO A 151 9.28 -2.01 8.22
C PRO A 151 8.38 -0.76 8.28
N LEU A 152 8.10 -0.14 7.14
CA LEU A 152 7.22 1.03 7.09
C LEU A 152 5.78 0.63 7.39
N LEU A 153 5.27 -0.44 6.77
CA LEU A 153 3.96 -0.99 7.09
C LEU A 153 3.84 -1.35 8.58
N ASP A 154 4.83 -2.06 9.13
CA ASP A 154 4.80 -2.50 10.53
C ASP A 154 4.84 -1.30 11.50
N SER A 155 5.68 -0.30 11.23
CA SER A 155 5.80 0.90 12.06
C SER A 155 4.60 1.85 11.96
N ARG A 156 3.81 1.78 10.89
CA ARG A 156 2.68 2.70 10.63
C ARG A 156 1.31 2.01 10.66
N ILE A 157 1.21 0.82 11.23
CA ILE A 157 -0.03 0.04 11.25
C ILE A 157 -1.21 0.79 11.88
N SER A 158 -0.97 1.60 12.92
CA SER A 158 -2.01 2.41 13.58
C SER A 158 -2.58 3.51 12.68
N ARG A 159 -1.78 3.99 11.72
CA ARG A 159 -2.18 5.03 10.78
C ARG A 159 -2.95 4.49 9.57
N LEU A 160 -3.07 3.18 9.42
CA LEU A 160 -3.89 2.58 8.36
C LEU A 160 -5.37 2.93 8.50
N SER A 161 -5.81 3.35 9.70
CA SER A 161 -7.17 3.80 9.98
C SER A 161 -7.67 4.92 9.05
N VAL A 162 -6.78 5.72 8.47
CA VAL A 162 -7.14 6.79 7.52
C VAL A 162 -7.41 6.29 6.10
N LEU A 163 -7.05 5.05 5.77
CA LEU A 163 -7.35 4.42 4.48
C LEU A 163 -8.81 3.94 4.40
N ASP A 164 -9.30 3.70 3.19
CA ASP A 164 -10.60 3.04 3.00
C ASP A 164 -10.53 1.57 3.45
N GLU A 165 -11.68 1.02 3.85
CA GLU A 165 -11.78 -0.34 4.42
C GLU A 165 -11.15 -1.40 3.52
N LEU A 166 -11.48 -1.35 2.23
CA LEU A 166 -10.94 -2.30 1.25
C LEU A 166 -9.41 -2.20 1.16
N SER A 167 -8.83 -0.98 1.11
CA SER A 167 -7.36 -0.84 1.12
C SER A 167 -6.73 -1.40 2.40
N ARG A 168 -7.38 -1.23 3.57
CA ARG A 168 -6.91 -1.82 4.83
C ARG A 168 -6.92 -3.34 4.76
N GLN A 169 -8.01 -3.93 4.27
CA GLN A 169 -8.13 -5.37 4.10
C GLN A 169 -7.00 -5.93 3.23
N PHE A 170 -6.77 -5.34 2.05
CA PHE A 170 -5.67 -5.76 1.16
C PHE A 170 -4.31 -5.70 1.86
N ILE A 171 -4.04 -4.65 2.63
CA ILE A 171 -2.78 -4.51 3.36
C ILE A 171 -2.61 -5.61 4.41
N PHE A 172 -3.68 -5.94 5.15
CA PHE A 172 -3.62 -7.03 6.14
C PHE A 172 -3.48 -8.40 5.47
N GLU A 173 -4.11 -8.62 4.32
CA GLU A 173 -3.93 -9.84 3.52
C GLU A 173 -2.48 -9.99 3.05
N ILE A 174 -1.90 -8.93 2.46
CA ILE A 174 -0.49 -8.91 2.03
C ILE A 174 0.44 -9.20 3.22
N ARG A 175 0.20 -8.58 4.38
CA ARG A 175 0.99 -8.82 5.59
C ARG A 175 0.90 -10.27 6.06
N THR A 176 -0.30 -10.84 6.04
CA THR A 176 -0.54 -12.24 6.44
C THR A 176 0.16 -13.19 5.48
N GLN A 177 0.07 -12.96 4.17
CA GLN A 177 0.74 -13.79 3.16
C GLN A 177 2.26 -13.69 3.26
N LEU A 178 2.81 -12.49 3.49
CA LEU A 178 4.24 -12.29 3.72
C LEU A 178 4.72 -13.05 4.96
N PHE A 179 3.93 -13.05 6.04
CA PHE A 179 4.21 -13.85 7.22
C PHE A 179 4.28 -15.35 6.86
N LEU A 180 3.29 -15.88 6.12
CA LEU A 180 3.29 -17.28 5.67
C LEU A 180 4.51 -17.61 4.79
N VAL A 181 4.90 -16.73 3.87
CA VAL A 181 6.13 -16.89 3.07
C VAL A 181 7.36 -17.01 3.99
N ASN A 182 7.46 -16.15 5.01
CA ASN A 182 8.58 -16.17 5.94
C ASN A 182 8.62 -17.43 6.83
N GLU A 183 7.46 -17.96 7.24
CA GLU A 183 7.36 -19.23 7.97
C GLU A 183 7.85 -20.40 7.11
N GLU A 184 7.45 -20.45 5.84
CA GLU A 184 7.94 -21.48 4.90
C GLU A 184 9.46 -21.36 4.65
N ILE A 185 10.00 -20.13 4.62
CA ILE A 185 11.45 -19.89 4.54
C ILE A 185 12.17 -20.42 5.79
N ASP A 186 11.58 -20.28 6.98
CA ASP A 186 12.16 -20.86 8.20
C ASP A 186 12.12 -22.39 8.16
N GLN A 187 11.02 -22.96 7.72
CA GLN A 187 10.89 -24.40 7.56
C GLN A 187 11.91 -24.95 6.55
N TYR A 188 12.08 -24.27 5.41
CA TYR A 188 13.13 -24.57 4.45
C TYR A 188 14.52 -24.55 5.10
N ARG A 189 14.86 -23.47 5.83
CA ARG A 189 16.16 -23.33 6.50
C ARG A 189 16.40 -24.42 7.53
N PHE A 190 15.36 -24.81 8.27
CA PHE A 190 15.42 -25.91 9.23
C PHE A 190 15.79 -27.23 8.55
N TYR A 191 15.10 -27.60 7.47
CA TYR A 191 15.42 -28.81 6.72
C TYR A 191 16.79 -28.73 6.03
N PHE A 192 17.13 -27.58 5.46
CA PHE A 192 18.44 -27.33 4.84
C PHE A 192 19.57 -27.51 5.86
N ASN A 193 19.43 -27.00 7.09
CA ASN A 193 20.46 -27.17 8.11
C ASN A 193 20.66 -28.63 8.52
N GLN A 194 19.62 -29.46 8.46
CA GLN A 194 19.73 -30.88 8.79
C GLN A 194 20.51 -31.69 7.75
N THR A 195 20.62 -31.23 6.50
CA THR A 195 21.40 -31.95 5.47
C THR A 195 22.90 -31.97 5.75
N PHE A 196 23.39 -31.08 6.62
CA PHE A 196 24.78 -31.04 7.05
C PHE A 196 25.09 -31.96 8.24
N SER A 197 24.09 -32.62 8.81
CA SER A 197 24.31 -33.51 9.95
C SER A 197 24.92 -34.83 9.49
N SER A 198 26.12 -35.14 9.98
CA SER A 198 26.85 -36.37 9.63
C SER A 198 26.20 -37.66 10.17
N SER A 199 25.29 -37.55 11.14
CA SER A 199 24.64 -38.69 11.79
C SER A 199 23.30 -39.10 11.15
N ILE A 200 22.95 -38.55 9.99
CA ILE A 200 21.66 -38.81 9.36
C ILE A 200 21.65 -40.12 8.56
N SER A 201 20.58 -40.91 8.69
CA SER A 201 20.38 -42.09 7.85
C SER A 201 19.99 -41.69 6.41
N ALA A 202 20.31 -42.54 5.43
CA ALA A 202 19.94 -42.29 4.02
C ALA A 202 18.44 -42.05 3.83
N LYS A 203 17.59 -42.82 4.53
CA LYS A 203 16.13 -42.66 4.50
C LYS A 203 15.68 -41.29 5.04
N ASN A 204 16.29 -40.82 6.12
CA ASN A 204 15.96 -39.50 6.69
C ASN A 204 16.44 -38.39 5.76
N TYR A 205 17.61 -38.54 5.13
CA TYR A 205 18.13 -37.60 4.15
C TYR A 205 17.17 -37.44 2.95
N GLU A 206 16.68 -38.55 2.38
CA GLU A 206 15.69 -38.52 1.30
C GLU A 206 14.41 -37.78 1.70
N GLN A 207 13.91 -38.01 2.91
CA GLN A 207 12.72 -37.31 3.42
C GLN A 207 12.98 -35.81 3.60
N ILE A 208 14.16 -35.41 4.08
CA ILE A 208 14.54 -34.00 4.20
C ILE A 208 14.61 -33.33 2.84
N VAL A 209 15.23 -33.98 1.85
CA VAL A 209 15.29 -33.47 0.48
C VAL A 209 13.87 -33.30 -0.09
N LYS A 210 12.98 -34.25 0.16
CA LYS A 210 11.56 -34.13 -0.21
C LYS A 210 10.91 -32.91 0.46
N ASN A 211 11.08 -32.74 1.76
CA ASN A 211 10.53 -31.61 2.50
C ASN A 211 11.08 -30.26 2.00
N ILE A 212 12.38 -30.18 1.67
CA ILE A 212 12.99 -29.00 1.04
C ILE A 212 12.30 -28.68 -0.29
N ASN A 213 12.03 -29.72 -1.10
CA ASN A 213 11.34 -29.56 -2.38
C ASN A 213 9.91 -29.04 -2.20
N GLU A 214 9.19 -29.54 -1.21
CA GLU A 214 7.85 -29.08 -0.85
C GLU A 214 7.87 -27.62 -0.37
N SER A 215 8.81 -27.23 0.50
CA SER A 215 8.96 -25.83 0.93
C SER A 215 9.21 -24.89 -0.25
N TYR A 216 9.99 -25.28 -1.26
CA TYR A 216 10.16 -24.44 -2.45
C TYR A 216 8.84 -24.18 -3.19
N VAL A 217 8.00 -25.20 -3.34
CA VAL A 217 6.68 -25.06 -3.98
C VAL A 217 5.80 -24.13 -3.16
N ASN A 218 5.70 -24.37 -1.86
CA ASN A 218 4.90 -23.54 -0.94
C ASN A 218 5.35 -22.08 -0.96
N ILE A 219 6.65 -21.83 -0.86
CA ILE A 219 7.23 -20.47 -0.90
C ILE A 219 6.88 -19.79 -2.22
N SER A 220 7.07 -20.48 -3.35
CA SER A 220 6.76 -19.95 -4.67
C SER A 220 5.28 -19.61 -4.81
N ASP A 221 4.39 -20.49 -4.39
CA ASP A 221 2.94 -20.28 -4.50
C ASP A 221 2.46 -19.12 -3.62
N GLN A 222 2.91 -19.06 -2.36
CA GLN A 222 2.59 -17.95 -1.46
C GLN A 222 3.17 -16.61 -1.95
N ALA A 223 4.40 -16.63 -2.48
CA ALA A 223 5.02 -15.44 -3.05
C ALA A 223 4.24 -14.93 -4.28
N ARG A 224 3.77 -15.83 -5.16
CA ARG A 224 2.92 -15.47 -6.32
C ARG A 224 1.61 -14.82 -5.88
N LEU A 225 0.91 -15.43 -4.92
CA LEU A 225 -0.33 -14.86 -4.37
C LEU A 225 -0.10 -13.47 -3.79
N THR A 226 1.01 -13.29 -3.07
CA THR A 226 1.38 -11.98 -2.49
C THR A 226 1.68 -10.95 -3.57
N VAL A 227 2.42 -11.33 -4.62
CA VAL A 227 2.73 -10.45 -5.77
C VAL A 227 1.45 -9.98 -6.46
N ASP A 228 0.50 -10.89 -6.69
CA ASP A 228 -0.78 -10.58 -7.33
C ASP A 228 -1.62 -9.65 -6.44
N ARG A 229 -1.70 -9.92 -5.13
CA ARG A 229 -2.39 -9.03 -4.17
C ARG A 229 -1.81 -7.63 -4.10
N ILE A 230 -0.48 -7.51 -4.13
CA ILE A 230 0.17 -6.20 -4.23
C ILE A 230 -0.20 -5.53 -5.56
N GLY A 231 -0.21 -6.27 -6.66
CA GLY A 231 -0.64 -5.78 -7.98
C GLY A 231 -2.05 -5.20 -7.95
N ASP A 232 -3.00 -5.93 -7.37
CA ASP A 232 -4.41 -5.52 -7.23
C ASP A 232 -4.52 -4.20 -6.44
N LEU A 233 -3.89 -4.13 -5.26
CA LEU A 233 -3.90 -2.94 -4.41
C LEU A 233 -3.31 -1.71 -5.12
N LEU A 234 -2.16 -1.89 -5.78
CA LEU A 234 -1.48 -0.81 -6.50
C LEU A 234 -2.28 -0.33 -7.71
N SER A 235 -2.99 -1.22 -8.41
CA SER A 235 -3.88 -0.83 -9.52
C SER A 235 -4.99 0.08 -9.03
N LYS A 236 -5.60 -0.24 -7.88
CA LYS A 236 -6.67 0.54 -7.26
C LYS A 236 -6.21 1.92 -6.81
N TRP A 237 -4.96 2.07 -6.36
CA TRP A 237 -4.44 3.38 -5.95
C TRP A 237 -4.02 4.28 -7.10
N ARG A 238 -3.91 3.76 -8.33
CA ARG A 238 -3.64 4.55 -9.54
C ARG A 238 -4.90 5.14 -10.17
N CYS A 239 -6.08 4.58 -9.86
CA CYS A 239 -7.40 5.11 -10.22
C CYS A 239 -7.84 6.23 -9.27
#